data_AF-A0A7C2FLQ1-F1
#
_entry.id   AF-A0A7C2FLQ1-F1
#
_cell.length_a   1.000
_cell.length_b   1.000
_cell.length_c   1.000
_cell.angle_alpha   90.00
_cell.angle_beta   90.00
_cell.angle_gamma   90.00
#
_symmetry.space_group_name_H-M   'P 1'
#
loop_
_entity.id
_entity.type
_entity.pdbx_description
1 polymer ?
#
loop_
_entity_poly.entity_id
_entity_poly.type
_entity_poly.pdbx_seq_one_letter_code
_entity_poly.pdbx_strand_id
1 'polypeptide(L)'
;MGEPKKISDIQKNLSGSLCENCGYQVKSYELQMVFKDGVAVGTHKKEAGWCDRCIDVYRRKRDLPEKKKEMNISEQVGSLYLNAKLSDLDKVIIKKLKNLEYGQDIYIHGSVGTGKTYAMAALLRHYVYEGYACRRINFDDFCIELRSTISPGATETEWSVIKPLKTADKLFIDDLGLRSKQESDFAYVTLYSILNKRQEFMLPTFLTSNKSIDQIGQQFDARIASRLRTAEIIEMNGKDRRK
;
A
#
# COMPACT_ATOMS: atom_id res chain seq x y z
N MET A 1 20.52 -8.12 -12.96
CA MET A 1 20.69 -6.74 -12.43
C MET A 1 20.64 -5.81 -13.64
N GLY A 2 19.73 -4.83 -13.65
CA GLY A 2 19.30 -4.02 -14.81
C GLY A 2 17.90 -4.44 -15.31
N GLU A 3 16.90 -3.57 -15.53
CA GLU A 3 16.79 -2.09 -15.55
C GLU A 3 15.46 -1.63 -14.90
N PRO A 4 15.41 -0.49 -14.19
CA PRO A 4 14.18 0.28 -14.01
C PRO A 4 14.20 1.54 -14.89
N LYS A 5 13.29 1.63 -15.88
CA LYS A 5 12.94 2.88 -16.60
C LYS A 5 11.43 2.84 -16.93
N LYS A 6 10.65 3.93 -16.85
CA LYS A 6 10.99 5.35 -17.10
C LYS A 6 10.50 6.30 -16.01
N ILE A 7 11.41 7.20 -15.62
CA ILE A 7 11.26 8.39 -14.78
C ILE A 7 11.28 9.62 -15.71
N SER A 8 10.49 9.66 -16.78
CA SER A 8 10.75 10.67 -17.83
C SER A 8 10.15 12.06 -17.61
N ASP A 9 9.15 12.30 -16.76
CA ASP A 9 8.37 13.55 -16.90
C ASP A 9 8.14 14.40 -15.64
N ILE A 10 8.83 14.16 -14.52
CA ILE A 10 8.74 15.05 -13.35
C ILE A 10 10.08 15.70 -13.06
N GLN A 11 10.42 16.67 -13.93
CA GLN A 11 11.47 17.64 -13.70
C GLN A 11 10.85 18.98 -13.27
N LYS A 12 11.10 19.40 -12.03
CA LYS A 12 11.94 20.59 -11.71
C LYS A 12 11.65 21.15 -10.30
N ASN A 13 12.76 21.34 -9.58
CA ASN A 13 12.96 22.24 -8.43
C ASN A 13 12.26 21.89 -7.10
N LEU A 14 12.80 20.92 -6.38
CA LEU A 14 12.83 20.92 -4.91
C LEU A 14 14.20 20.39 -4.47
N SER A 15 14.87 21.11 -3.58
CA SER A 15 16.27 20.90 -3.17
C SER A 15 16.50 19.62 -2.33
N GLY A 16 16.41 18.45 -2.98
CA GLY A 16 16.84 17.15 -2.47
C GLY A 16 16.87 16.09 -3.57
N SER A 17 17.79 15.13 -3.49
CA SER A 17 17.88 13.98 -4.41
C SER A 17 16.61 13.13 -4.37
N LEU A 18 16.24 12.58 -5.53
CA LEU A 18 15.19 11.56 -5.61
C LEU A 18 15.84 10.17 -5.40
N CYS A 19 15.16 9.29 -4.67
CA CYS A 19 15.60 7.92 -4.49
C CYS A 19 15.62 7.19 -5.85
N GLU A 20 16.73 6.56 -6.21
CA GLU A 20 16.89 5.83 -7.48
C GLU A 20 15.95 4.63 -7.60
N ASN A 21 15.51 4.05 -6.47
CA ASN A 21 14.61 2.90 -6.46
C ASN A 21 13.12 3.29 -6.51
N CYS A 22 12.73 4.40 -5.88
CA CYS A 22 11.32 4.76 -5.73
C CYS A 22 10.92 6.17 -6.17
N GLY A 23 11.87 7.00 -6.59
CA GLY A 23 11.62 8.41 -6.92
C GLY A 23 11.20 9.28 -5.74
N TYR A 24 11.13 8.77 -4.51
CA TYR A 24 10.77 9.56 -3.34
C TYR A 24 11.91 10.48 -2.93
N GLN A 25 11.58 11.72 -2.52
CA GLN A 25 12.57 12.71 -2.11
C GLN A 25 13.35 12.22 -0.87
N VAL A 26 14.66 12.06 -1.04
CA VAL A 26 15.57 11.63 0.01
C VAL A 26 15.95 12.86 0.83
N LYS A 27 15.74 12.78 2.15
CA LYS A 27 16.19 13.81 3.10
C LYS A 27 17.54 13.49 3.74
N SER A 28 18.02 12.25 3.55
CA SER A 28 19.27 11.74 4.11
C SER A 28 20.43 11.91 3.13
N TYR A 29 21.57 12.31 3.67
CA TYR A 29 22.85 12.41 2.98
C TYR A 29 23.82 11.45 3.68
N GLU A 30 24.58 10.70 2.90
CA GLU A 30 25.73 9.97 3.42
C GLU A 30 26.91 10.94 3.53
N LEU A 31 27.62 10.94 4.66
CA LEU A 31 28.88 11.68 4.77
C LEU A 31 30.00 10.79 4.24
N GLN A 32 30.57 11.16 3.10
CA GLN A 32 31.71 10.46 2.53
C GLN A 32 33.00 11.24 2.84
N MET A 33 33.98 10.54 3.42
CA MET A 33 35.30 11.08 3.71
C MET A 33 36.04 11.42 2.41
N VAL A 34 36.61 12.62 2.35
CA VAL A 34 37.44 13.11 1.25
C VAL A 34 38.90 12.96 1.66
N PHE A 35 39.69 12.30 0.83
CA PHE A 35 41.12 12.12 1.05
C PHE A 35 41.92 12.92 0.02
N LYS A 36 42.98 13.60 0.49
CA LYS A 36 44.00 14.24 -0.36
C LYS A 36 45.36 13.74 0.11
N ASP A 37 46.14 13.17 -0.80
CA ASP A 37 47.46 12.57 -0.51
C ASP A 37 47.43 11.56 0.64
N GLY A 38 46.35 10.77 0.72
CA GLY A 38 46.15 9.75 1.78
C GLY A 38 45.68 10.31 3.13
N VAL A 39 45.53 11.62 3.27
CA VAL A 39 45.07 12.29 4.50
C VAL A 39 43.60 12.65 4.35
N ALA A 40 42.77 12.37 5.37
CA ALA A 40 41.38 12.82 5.40
C ALA A 40 41.33 14.36 5.53
N VAL A 41 40.80 15.05 4.52
CA VAL A 41 40.76 16.52 4.43
C VAL A 41 39.36 17.10 4.58
N GLY A 42 38.34 16.25 4.76
CA GLY A 42 36.98 16.68 5.03
C GLY A 42 35.95 15.58 4.80
N THR A 43 34.69 15.95 4.93
CA THR A 43 33.55 15.12 4.53
C THR A 43 32.70 15.90 3.54
N HIS A 44 32.13 15.22 2.56
CA HIS A 44 31.11 15.79 1.69
C HIS A 44 29.80 15.03 1.86
N LYS A 45 28.69 15.74 1.69
CA LYS A 45 27.36 15.13 1.62
C LYS A 45 27.23 14.44 0.26
N LYS A 46 27.24 13.12 0.25
CA LYS A 46 26.81 12.32 -0.89
C LYS A 46 25.31 12.13 -0.77
N GLU A 47 24.59 12.41 -1.85
CA GLU A 47 23.18 12.08 -1.95
C GLU A 47 23.02 10.55 -1.84
N ALA A 48 22.25 10.08 -0.86
CA ALA A 48 22.00 8.65 -0.70
C ALA A 48 21.18 8.16 -1.89
N GLY A 49 21.70 7.19 -2.65
CA GLY A 49 21.04 6.67 -3.84
C GLY A 49 19.66 6.09 -3.51
N TRP A 50 19.49 5.46 -2.34
CA TRP A 50 18.23 4.86 -1.89
C TRP A 50 17.73 5.49 -0.58
N CYS A 51 16.42 5.67 -0.44
CA CYS A 51 15.81 6.08 0.83
C CYS A 51 15.74 4.91 1.84
N ASP A 52 15.66 5.24 3.13
CA ASP A 52 15.60 4.26 4.23
C ASP A 52 14.52 3.18 4.01
N ARG A 53 13.35 3.58 3.50
CA ARG A 53 12.26 2.65 3.15
C ARG A 53 12.72 1.58 2.15
N CYS A 54 13.41 1.98 1.09
CA CYS A 54 13.89 1.04 0.06
C CYS A 54 14.98 0.13 0.61
N ILE A 55 15.85 0.65 1.47
CA ILE A 55 16.87 -0.12 2.18
C ILE A 55 16.20 -1.18 3.07
N ASP A 56 15.16 -0.81 3.83
CA ASP A 56 14.45 -1.73 4.72
C ASP A 56 13.65 -2.80 3.96
N VAL A 57 13.04 -2.45 2.82
CA VAL A 57 12.41 -3.45 1.92
C VAL A 57 13.46 -4.44 1.42
N TYR A 58 14.60 -3.96 0.94
CA TYR A 58 15.68 -4.81 0.45
C TYR A 58 16.22 -5.75 1.53
N ARG A 59 16.49 -5.23 2.73
CA ARG A 59 16.91 -6.02 3.90
C ARG A 59 15.88 -7.10 4.23
N ARG A 60 14.59 -6.77 4.31
CA ARG A 60 13.54 -7.76 4.58
C ARG A 60 13.41 -8.81 3.48
N LYS A 61 13.54 -8.42 2.21
CA LYS A 61 13.51 -9.37 1.10
C LYS A 61 14.61 -10.43 1.25
N ARG A 62 15.84 -9.98 1.56
CA ARG A 62 17.04 -10.80 1.71
C ARG A 62 17.07 -11.62 3.01
N ASP A 63 16.74 -10.99 4.13
CA ASP A 63 17.08 -11.50 5.47
C ASP A 63 15.87 -12.04 6.26
N LEU A 64 14.61 -11.68 5.89
CA LEU A 64 13.44 -12.14 6.65
C LEU A 64 13.20 -13.64 6.38
N PRO A 65 13.23 -14.50 7.43
CA PRO A 65 13.00 -15.93 7.26
C PRO A 65 11.62 -16.23 6.68
N GLU A 66 11.53 -17.27 5.86
CA GLU A 66 10.27 -17.70 5.24
C GLU A 66 9.16 -17.97 6.27
N LYS A 67 9.49 -18.61 7.40
CA LYS A 67 8.55 -18.81 8.50
C LYS A 67 7.92 -17.51 9.01
N LYS A 68 8.71 -16.42 9.10
CA LYS A 68 8.18 -15.10 9.50
C LYS A 68 7.32 -14.48 8.39
N LYS A 69 7.67 -14.68 7.11
CA LYS A 69 6.86 -14.24 5.96
C LYS A 69 5.48 -14.92 5.98
N GLU A 70 5.44 -16.24 6.12
CA GLU A 70 4.19 -17.00 6.17
C GLU A 70 3.36 -16.69 7.41
N MET A 71 3.99 -16.49 8.58
CA MET A 71 3.29 -16.03 9.80
C MET A 71 2.61 -14.67 9.56
N ASN A 72 3.34 -13.69 9.02
CA ASN A 72 2.79 -12.37 8.67
C ASN A 72 1.62 -12.46 7.68
N ILE A 73 1.66 -13.39 6.72
CA ILE A 73 0.56 -13.61 5.77
C ILE A 73 -0.65 -14.20 6.51
N SER A 74 -0.43 -15.22 7.34
CA SER A 74 -1.51 -15.93 8.05
C SER A 74 -2.26 -15.08 9.08
N GLU A 75 -1.59 -14.11 9.70
CA GLU A 75 -2.22 -13.13 10.61
C GLU A 75 -3.17 -12.17 9.89
N GLN A 76 -2.99 -11.99 8.59
CA GLN A 76 -3.72 -11.00 7.78
C GLN A 76 -4.71 -11.64 6.81
N VAL A 77 -4.61 -12.95 6.58
CA VAL A 77 -5.35 -13.66 5.54
C VAL A 77 -6.00 -14.90 6.14
N GLY A 78 -7.34 -14.94 6.11
CA GLY A 78 -8.10 -16.09 6.56
C GLY A 78 -7.75 -17.37 5.79
N SER A 79 -7.94 -18.51 6.45
CA SER A 79 -7.52 -19.85 5.99
C SER A 79 -7.91 -20.18 4.55
N LEU A 80 -9.10 -19.76 4.11
CA LEU A 80 -9.62 -19.97 2.75
C LEU A 80 -8.70 -19.38 1.65
N TYR A 81 -7.97 -18.32 1.95
CA TYR A 81 -7.14 -17.60 0.98
C TYR A 81 -5.65 -17.78 1.25
N LEU A 82 -5.26 -18.63 2.21
CA LEU A 82 -3.86 -18.87 2.55
C LEU A 82 -3.06 -19.43 1.39
N ASN A 83 -3.65 -20.06 0.38
CA ASN A 83 -2.91 -20.56 -0.78
C ASN A 83 -3.00 -19.65 -2.01
N ALA A 84 -3.50 -18.42 -1.86
CA ALA A 84 -3.66 -17.50 -2.97
C ALA A 84 -2.32 -17.13 -3.62
N LYS A 85 -2.23 -17.27 -4.95
CA LYS A 85 -1.03 -16.94 -5.74
C LYS A 85 -1.39 -16.04 -6.91
N LEU A 86 -0.44 -15.17 -7.28
CA LEU A 86 -0.61 -14.31 -8.47
C LEU A 86 -0.77 -15.13 -9.76
N SER A 87 -0.16 -16.32 -9.84
CA SER A 87 -0.29 -17.25 -10.97
C SER A 87 -1.72 -17.70 -11.23
N ASP A 88 -2.58 -17.63 -10.21
CA ASP A 88 -3.93 -18.18 -10.24
C ASP A 88 -4.95 -17.12 -10.69
N LEU A 89 -4.49 -15.87 -10.89
CA LEU A 89 -5.29 -14.76 -11.36
C LEU A 89 -5.41 -14.75 -12.89
N ASP A 90 -6.45 -14.10 -13.40
CA ASP A 90 -6.63 -13.93 -14.84
C ASP A 90 -5.43 -13.20 -15.47
N LYS A 91 -5.01 -13.63 -16.67
CA LYS A 91 -3.87 -13.04 -17.40
C LYS A 91 -4.03 -11.53 -17.61
N VAL A 92 -5.25 -11.04 -17.81
CA VAL A 92 -5.55 -9.61 -17.96
C VAL A 92 -5.24 -8.86 -16.67
N ILE A 93 -5.63 -9.43 -15.51
CA ILE A 93 -5.33 -8.87 -14.19
C ILE A 93 -3.81 -8.86 -13.99
N ILE A 94 -3.13 -9.98 -14.23
CA ILE A 94 -1.66 -10.07 -14.12
C ILE A 94 -0.98 -9.03 -15.00
N LYS A 95 -1.46 -8.80 -16.23
CA LYS A 95 -0.91 -7.79 -17.14
C LYS A 95 -1.07 -6.37 -16.57
N LYS A 96 -2.25 -6.02 -16.04
CA LYS A 96 -2.48 -4.73 -15.38
C LYS A 96 -1.54 -4.56 -14.18
N LEU A 97 -1.42 -5.58 -13.33
CA LEU A 97 -0.54 -5.57 -12.16
C LEU A 97 0.95 -5.39 -12.52
N LYS A 98 1.40 -5.95 -13.65
CA LYS A 98 2.78 -5.79 -14.12
C LYS A 98 3.09 -4.39 -14.66
N ASN A 99 2.08 -3.65 -15.08
CA ASN A 99 2.22 -2.33 -15.68
C ASN A 99 1.97 -1.19 -14.68
N LEU A 100 1.83 -1.49 -13.39
CA LEU A 100 1.61 -0.48 -12.36
C LEU A 100 2.79 0.48 -12.25
N GLU A 101 2.47 1.76 -12.18
CA GLU A 101 3.46 2.78 -11.87
C GLU A 101 3.87 2.71 -10.39
N TYR A 102 5.07 3.21 -10.09
CA TYR A 102 5.51 3.28 -8.69
C TYR A 102 4.57 4.19 -7.90
N GLY A 103 4.13 3.72 -6.72
CA GLY A 103 3.23 4.51 -5.88
C GLY A 103 1.76 4.44 -6.27
N GLN A 104 1.41 3.76 -7.38
CA GLN A 104 0.04 3.69 -7.88
C GLN A 104 -0.86 2.82 -6.99
N ASP A 105 -2.02 3.36 -6.63
CA ASP A 105 -3.09 2.63 -5.95
C ASP A 105 -3.76 1.63 -6.91
N ILE A 106 -4.44 0.62 -6.37
CA ILE A 106 -5.27 -0.31 -7.15
C ILE A 106 -6.67 -0.32 -6.58
N TYR A 107 -7.67 -0.24 -7.47
CA TYR A 107 -9.06 -0.39 -7.11
C TYR A 107 -9.69 -1.56 -7.87
N ILE A 108 -9.94 -2.66 -7.16
CA ILE A 108 -10.56 -3.87 -7.70
C ILE A 108 -12.05 -3.85 -7.37
N HIS A 109 -12.93 -3.84 -8.38
CA HIS A 109 -14.37 -3.95 -8.14
C HIS A 109 -15.08 -4.95 -9.04
N GLY A 110 -16.30 -5.32 -8.68
CA GLY A 110 -17.13 -6.23 -9.48
C GLY A 110 -18.11 -7.02 -8.63
N SER A 111 -18.84 -7.95 -9.23
CA SER A 111 -19.89 -8.72 -8.53
C SER A 111 -19.37 -9.60 -7.38
N VAL A 112 -20.26 -9.95 -6.45
CA VAL A 112 -19.95 -10.83 -5.31
C VAL A 112 -19.46 -12.19 -5.82
N GLY A 113 -18.48 -12.77 -5.13
CA GLY A 113 -18.00 -14.13 -5.43
C GLY A 113 -17.01 -14.23 -6.60
N THR A 114 -16.62 -13.13 -7.24
CA THR A 114 -15.71 -13.16 -8.40
C THR A 114 -14.23 -13.36 -8.06
N GLY A 115 -13.87 -13.42 -6.77
CA GLY A 115 -12.50 -13.70 -6.31
C GLY A 115 -11.68 -12.46 -5.95
N LYS A 116 -12.28 -11.30 -5.71
CA LYS A 116 -11.58 -10.05 -5.33
C LYS A 116 -10.71 -10.21 -4.07
N THR A 117 -11.25 -10.77 -3.00
CA THR A 117 -10.49 -11.07 -1.76
C THR A 117 -9.34 -12.06 -2.01
N TYR A 118 -9.54 -13.03 -2.91
CA TYR A 118 -8.48 -13.95 -3.31
C TYR A 118 -7.35 -13.22 -4.06
N ALA A 119 -7.69 -12.33 -5.00
CA ALA A 119 -6.72 -11.50 -5.72
C ALA A 119 -5.93 -10.59 -4.76
N MET A 120 -6.61 -10.00 -3.77
CA MET A 120 -5.99 -9.23 -2.69
C MET A 120 -5.01 -10.08 -1.87
N ALA A 121 -5.41 -11.28 -1.45
CA ALA A 121 -4.54 -12.20 -0.71
C ALA A 121 -3.30 -12.62 -1.52
N ALA A 122 -3.48 -12.89 -2.81
CA ALA A 122 -2.38 -13.20 -3.73
C ALA A 122 -1.37 -12.05 -3.86
N LEU A 123 -1.87 -10.81 -3.96
CA LEU A 123 -1.04 -9.60 -3.98
C LEU A 123 -0.30 -9.40 -2.65
N LEU A 124 -1.01 -9.53 -1.52
CA LEU A 124 -0.40 -9.41 -0.19
C LEU A 124 0.75 -10.41 -0.02
N ARG A 125 0.53 -11.69 -0.35
CA ARG A 125 1.59 -12.70 -0.33
C ARG A 125 2.78 -12.27 -1.18
N HIS A 126 2.53 -11.88 -2.43
CA HIS A 126 3.60 -11.46 -3.34
C HIS A 126 4.45 -10.34 -2.73
N TYR A 127 3.82 -9.28 -2.23
CA TYR A 127 4.55 -8.14 -1.66
C TYR A 127 5.27 -8.46 -0.34
N VAL A 128 4.73 -9.35 0.50
CA VAL A 128 5.45 -9.84 1.68
C VAL A 128 6.73 -10.58 1.27
N TYR A 129 6.66 -11.44 0.25
CA TYR A 129 7.84 -12.14 -0.27
C TYR A 129 8.87 -11.20 -0.91
N GLU A 130 8.40 -10.11 -1.52
CA GLU A 130 9.23 -9.01 -2.03
C GLU A 130 9.80 -8.10 -0.93
N GLY A 131 9.52 -8.37 0.35
CA GLY A 131 10.11 -7.68 1.51
C GLY A 131 9.34 -6.44 1.99
N TYR A 132 8.16 -6.16 1.43
CA TYR A 132 7.35 -5.01 1.86
C TYR A 132 6.59 -5.28 3.17
N ALA A 133 6.49 -4.28 4.03
CA ALA A 133 5.55 -4.29 5.15
C ALA A 133 4.14 -4.11 4.59
N CYS A 134 3.37 -5.19 4.66
CA CYS A 134 1.98 -5.19 4.29
C CYS A 134 1.08 -5.07 5.52
N ARG A 135 -0.02 -4.35 5.36
CA ARG A 135 -1.14 -4.33 6.31
C ARG A 135 -2.44 -4.57 5.56
N ARG A 136 -3.30 -5.44 6.07
CA ARG A 136 -4.66 -5.65 5.56
C ARG A 136 -5.68 -5.35 6.63
N ILE A 137 -6.77 -4.70 6.24
CA ILE A 137 -7.94 -4.47 7.06
C ILE A 137 -9.22 -4.75 6.28
N ASN A 138 -10.29 -5.13 6.98
CA ASN A 138 -11.64 -4.80 6.55
C ASN A 138 -11.97 -3.41 7.11
N PHE A 139 -12.51 -2.50 6.27
CA PHE A 139 -12.66 -1.10 6.67
C PHE A 139 -13.71 -0.88 7.77
N ASP A 140 -14.81 -1.63 7.74
CA ASP A 140 -15.87 -1.51 8.74
C ASP A 140 -15.41 -2.07 10.08
N ASP A 141 -14.75 -3.23 10.10
CA ASP A 141 -14.15 -3.81 11.31
C ASP A 141 -13.10 -2.88 11.91
N PHE A 142 -12.25 -2.28 11.06
CA PHE A 142 -11.27 -1.29 11.49
C PHE A 142 -11.95 -0.06 12.12
N CYS A 143 -13.06 0.42 11.56
CA CYS A 143 -13.79 1.53 12.17
C CYS A 143 -14.36 1.18 13.55
N ILE A 144 -14.74 -0.08 13.79
CA ILE A 144 -15.18 -0.57 15.11
C ILE A 144 -13.99 -0.58 16.08
N GLU A 145 -12.85 -1.15 15.67
CA GLU A 145 -11.61 -1.16 16.44
C GLU A 145 -11.17 0.25 16.82
N LEU A 146 -11.16 1.18 15.87
CA LEU A 146 -10.76 2.56 16.10
C LEU A 146 -11.69 3.26 17.11
N ARG A 147 -13.00 3.04 17.04
CA ARG A 147 -13.95 3.60 18.02
C ARG A 147 -13.72 3.04 19.43
N SER A 148 -13.27 1.80 19.54
CA SER A 148 -13.00 1.18 20.84
C SER A 148 -11.92 1.95 21.63
N THR A 149 -10.97 2.60 20.94
CA THR A 149 -9.91 3.43 21.55
C THR A 149 -10.43 4.69 22.26
N ILE A 150 -11.68 5.07 22.03
CA ILE A 150 -12.33 6.25 22.64
C ILE A 150 -13.18 5.82 23.86
N SER A 151 -13.29 4.52 24.13
CA SER A 151 -14.09 4.01 25.24
C SER A 151 -13.40 4.25 26.60
N PRO A 152 -14.15 4.46 27.70
CA PRO A 152 -13.57 4.55 29.03
C PRO A 152 -12.72 3.31 29.35
N GLY A 153 -11.46 3.54 29.76
CA GLY A 153 -10.52 2.46 30.08
C GLY A 153 -9.75 1.88 28.88
N ALA A 154 -9.86 2.48 27.69
CA ALA A 154 -9.02 2.10 26.55
C ALA A 154 -7.54 2.27 26.87
N THR A 155 -6.75 1.24 26.56
CA THR A 155 -5.29 1.22 26.75
C THR A 155 -4.53 1.69 25.52
N GLU A 156 -5.17 1.63 24.35
CA GLU A 156 -4.63 2.08 23.08
C GLU A 156 -5.21 3.44 22.68
N THR A 157 -4.45 4.18 21.89
CA THR A 157 -4.87 5.49 21.36
C THR A 157 -5.35 5.34 19.92
N GLU A 158 -6.22 6.24 19.47
CA GLU A 158 -6.60 6.33 18.05
C GLU A 158 -5.36 6.37 17.14
N TRP A 159 -4.33 7.11 17.55
CA TRP A 159 -3.09 7.25 16.80
C TRP A 159 -2.30 5.93 16.68
N SER A 160 -2.22 5.13 17.75
CA SER A 160 -1.50 3.86 17.73
C SER A 160 -2.15 2.85 16.79
N VAL A 161 -3.48 2.89 16.65
CA VAL A 161 -4.25 2.03 15.75
C VAL A 161 -4.19 2.51 14.30
N ILE A 162 -4.31 3.83 14.04
CA ILE A 162 -4.33 4.36 12.65
C ILE A 162 -2.94 4.48 12.01
N LYS A 163 -1.88 4.74 12.80
CA LYS A 163 -0.53 5.01 12.28
C LYS A 163 0.02 3.85 11.43
N PRO A 164 -0.11 2.57 11.82
CA PRO A 164 0.34 1.44 11.00
C PRO A 164 -0.26 1.43 9.58
N LEU A 165 -1.54 1.82 9.43
CA LEU A 165 -2.19 1.89 8.11
C LEU A 165 -1.66 3.05 7.27
N LYS A 166 -1.31 4.17 7.91
CA LYS A 166 -0.76 5.35 7.23
C LYS A 166 0.67 5.14 6.75
N THR A 167 1.45 4.29 7.42
CA THR A 167 2.90 4.19 7.16
C THR A 167 3.35 2.86 6.56
N ALA A 168 2.49 1.82 6.51
CA ALA A 168 2.84 0.56 5.87
C ALA A 168 3.20 0.75 4.39
N ASP A 169 4.20 0.00 3.92
CA ASP A 169 4.66 0.07 2.53
C ASP A 169 3.53 -0.24 1.54
N LYS A 170 2.66 -1.19 1.90
CA LYS A 170 1.48 -1.61 1.13
C LYS A 170 0.29 -1.76 2.08
N LEU A 171 -0.82 -1.08 1.81
CA LEU A 171 -2.06 -1.21 2.57
C LEU A 171 -3.13 -1.88 1.71
N PHE A 172 -3.80 -2.88 2.26
CA PHE A 172 -4.91 -3.59 1.64
C PHE A 172 -6.19 -3.28 2.42
N ILE A 173 -7.18 -2.69 1.77
CA ILE A 173 -8.50 -2.41 2.32
C ILE A 173 -9.50 -3.33 1.61
N ASP A 174 -9.94 -4.37 2.30
CA ASP A 174 -10.86 -5.36 1.74
C ASP A 174 -12.31 -4.95 1.93
N ASP A 175 -13.11 -5.19 0.89
CA ASP A 175 -14.56 -5.02 0.84
C ASP A 175 -15.04 -3.62 1.27
N LEU A 176 -14.48 -2.58 0.66
CA LEU A 176 -14.86 -1.20 0.95
C LEU A 176 -16.30 -0.92 0.54
N GLY A 177 -17.05 -0.25 1.42
CA GLY A 177 -18.42 0.18 1.15
C GLY A 177 -19.39 -0.99 1.15
N LEU A 178 -19.42 -1.79 2.21
CA LEU A 178 -20.40 -2.87 2.38
C LEU A 178 -21.83 -2.35 2.57
N ARG A 179 -21.97 -1.21 3.25
CA ARG A 179 -23.27 -0.68 3.70
C ARG A 179 -24.04 -0.13 2.50
N SER A 180 -25.36 -0.21 2.48
CA SER A 180 -26.18 0.36 1.38
C SER A 180 -26.48 1.86 1.55
N LYS A 181 -26.30 2.40 2.77
CA LYS A 181 -26.57 3.80 3.13
C LYS A 181 -25.29 4.65 3.07
N GLN A 182 -25.45 5.95 3.26
CA GLN A 182 -24.34 6.88 3.47
C GLN A 182 -23.44 6.41 4.63
N GLU A 183 -22.14 6.56 4.45
CA GLU A 183 -21.18 6.31 5.51
C GLU A 183 -21.20 7.42 6.56
N SER A 184 -20.80 7.07 7.78
CA SER A 184 -20.73 8.06 8.86
C SER A 184 -19.60 9.06 8.62
N ASP A 185 -19.72 10.29 9.15
CA ASP A 185 -18.65 11.29 9.11
C ASP A 185 -17.33 10.75 9.67
N PHE A 186 -17.41 9.94 10.73
CA PHE A 186 -16.25 9.26 11.30
C PHE A 186 -15.55 8.35 10.29
N ALA A 187 -16.32 7.50 9.58
CA ALA A 187 -15.78 6.60 8.56
C ALA A 187 -15.18 7.39 7.38
N TYR A 188 -15.85 8.46 6.96
CA TYR A 188 -15.35 9.37 5.93
C TYR A 188 -14.02 10.03 6.33
N VAL A 189 -13.97 10.69 7.49
CA VAL A 189 -12.75 11.36 7.98
C VAL A 189 -11.62 10.36 8.14
N THR A 190 -11.90 9.16 8.66
CA THR A 190 -10.92 8.09 8.84
C THR A 190 -10.33 7.63 7.51
N LEU A 191 -11.17 7.28 6.54
CA LEU A 191 -10.71 6.84 5.21
C LEU A 191 -9.94 7.95 4.51
N TYR A 192 -10.47 9.18 4.52
CA TYR A 192 -9.83 10.34 3.92
C TYR A 192 -8.44 10.56 4.51
N SER A 193 -8.32 10.52 5.83
CA SER A 193 -7.06 10.73 6.55
C SER A 193 -6.01 9.67 6.22
N ILE A 194 -6.43 8.42 6.02
CA ILE A 194 -5.55 7.33 5.59
C ILE A 194 -5.11 7.54 4.14
N LEU A 195 -6.06 7.65 3.20
CA LEU A 195 -5.76 7.77 1.77
C LEU A 195 -4.90 9.00 1.47
N ASN A 196 -5.24 10.15 2.06
CA ASN A 196 -4.51 11.39 1.86
C ASN A 196 -3.04 11.25 2.29
N LYS A 197 -2.80 10.73 3.51
CA LYS A 197 -1.43 10.55 4.00
C LYS A 197 -0.64 9.57 3.14
N ARG A 198 -1.30 8.52 2.61
CA ARG A 198 -0.62 7.53 1.79
C ARG A 198 -0.24 8.08 0.42
N GLN A 199 -1.13 8.85 -0.21
CA GLN A 199 -0.88 9.51 -1.49
C GLN A 199 0.23 10.56 -1.38
N GLU A 200 0.24 11.37 -0.32
CA GLU A 200 1.33 12.34 -0.03
C GLU A 200 2.72 11.70 0.03
N PHE A 201 2.81 10.41 0.40
CA PHE A 201 4.08 9.69 0.60
C PHE A 201 4.32 8.59 -0.46
N MET A 202 3.51 8.57 -1.53
CA MET A 202 3.51 7.56 -2.59
C MET A 202 3.50 6.13 -2.03
N LEU A 203 2.59 5.86 -1.09
CA LEU A 203 2.40 4.55 -0.45
C LEU A 203 1.18 3.84 -1.06
N PRO A 204 1.36 2.84 -1.94
CA PRO A 204 0.26 2.18 -2.65
C PRO A 204 -0.79 1.57 -1.73
N THR A 205 -2.05 1.79 -2.08
CA THR A 205 -3.24 1.24 -1.41
C THR A 205 -3.99 0.35 -2.40
N PHE A 206 -4.32 -0.85 -1.95
CA PHE A 206 -5.04 -1.87 -2.72
C PHE A 206 -6.42 -1.98 -2.12
N LEU A 207 -7.44 -1.60 -2.87
CA LEU A 207 -8.81 -1.62 -2.41
C LEU A 207 -9.61 -2.65 -3.19
N THR A 208 -10.49 -3.38 -2.51
CA THR A 208 -11.53 -4.19 -3.16
C THR A 208 -12.90 -3.63 -2.81
N SER A 209 -13.88 -3.75 -3.69
CA SER A 209 -15.27 -3.38 -3.42
C SER A 209 -16.25 -4.12 -4.32
N ASN A 210 -17.51 -4.23 -3.90
CA ASN A 210 -18.61 -4.62 -4.81
C ASN A 210 -19.19 -3.43 -5.58
N LYS A 211 -18.68 -2.22 -5.35
CA LYS A 211 -19.16 -0.96 -5.92
C LYS A 211 -18.15 -0.34 -6.85
N SER A 212 -18.64 0.41 -7.83
CA SER A 212 -17.79 1.31 -8.62
C SER A 212 -17.32 2.50 -7.78
N ILE A 213 -16.29 3.20 -8.24
CA ILE A 213 -15.81 4.42 -7.58
C ILE A 213 -16.92 5.48 -7.49
N ASP A 214 -17.80 5.57 -8.48
CA ASP A 214 -18.93 6.52 -8.47
C ASP A 214 -19.89 6.21 -7.33
N GLN A 215 -20.21 4.92 -7.14
CA GLN A 215 -21.03 4.45 -6.03
C GLN A 215 -20.34 4.68 -4.68
N ILE A 216 -19.02 4.47 -4.56
CA ILE A 216 -18.27 4.84 -3.36
C ILE A 216 -18.32 6.35 -3.10
N GLY A 217 -18.22 7.17 -4.14
CA GLY A 217 -18.34 8.62 -4.05
C GLY A 217 -19.69 9.09 -3.53
N GLN A 218 -20.76 8.42 -3.96
CA GLN A 218 -22.11 8.67 -3.43
C GLN A 218 -22.21 8.34 -1.94
N GLN A 219 -21.47 7.35 -1.43
CA GLN A 219 -21.56 6.89 -0.05
C GLN A 219 -20.63 7.58 0.93
N PHE A 220 -19.49 8.06 0.45
CA PHE A 220 -18.52 8.77 1.27
C PHE A 220 -18.56 10.26 0.95
N ASP A 221 -17.96 10.64 -0.19
CA ASP A 221 -17.95 11.99 -0.74
C ASP A 221 -17.18 12.00 -2.07
N ALA A 222 -17.38 13.04 -2.89
CA ALA A 222 -16.65 13.28 -4.13
C ALA A 222 -15.12 13.33 -3.95
N ARG A 223 -14.61 13.76 -2.79
CA ARG A 223 -13.17 13.81 -2.49
C ARG A 223 -12.54 12.44 -2.34
N ILE A 224 -13.27 11.46 -1.81
CA ILE A 224 -12.81 10.06 -1.75
C ILE A 224 -12.80 9.48 -3.16
N ALA A 225 -13.88 9.65 -3.91
CA ALA A 225 -13.94 9.18 -5.30
C ALA A 225 -12.81 9.75 -6.16
N SER A 226 -12.54 11.06 -6.06
CA SER A 226 -11.46 11.72 -6.77
C SER A 226 -10.09 11.08 -6.49
N ARG A 227 -9.80 10.74 -5.23
CA ARG A 227 -8.56 10.04 -4.86
C ARG A 227 -8.50 8.62 -5.37
N LEU A 228 -9.63 7.91 -5.40
CA LEU A 228 -9.67 6.54 -5.91
C LEU A 228 -9.55 6.49 -7.45
N ARG A 229 -9.95 7.55 -8.16
CA ARG A 229 -9.82 7.61 -9.64
C ARG A 229 -8.38 7.63 -10.14
N THR A 230 -7.40 7.94 -9.29
CA THR A 230 -5.98 7.86 -9.65
C THR A 230 -5.43 6.44 -9.59
N ALA A 231 -6.20 5.49 -9.06
CA ALA A 231 -5.81 4.09 -8.98
C ALA A 231 -5.91 3.40 -10.35
N GLU A 232 -5.16 2.32 -10.53
CA GLU A 232 -5.43 1.36 -11.60
C GLU A 232 -6.74 0.63 -11.29
N ILE A 233 -7.73 0.78 -12.17
CA ILE A 233 -9.06 0.17 -12.00
C ILE A 233 -9.07 -1.21 -12.63
N ILE A 234 -9.41 -2.21 -11.82
CA ILE A 234 -9.52 -3.62 -12.22
C ILE A 234 -10.95 -4.08 -11.99
N GLU A 235 -11.69 -4.30 -13.06
CA GLU A 235 -13.03 -4.87 -12.98
C GLU A 235 -12.97 -6.40 -13.02
N MET A 236 -13.57 -7.04 -12.02
CA MET A 236 -13.67 -8.49 -11.86
C MET A 236 -15.15 -8.89 -11.90
N ASN A 237 -15.67 -9.03 -13.12
CA ASN A 237 -17.00 -9.58 -13.39
C ASN A 237 -16.87 -11.02 -13.88
N GLY A 238 -17.63 -11.93 -13.29
CA GLY A 238 -17.55 -13.35 -13.62
C GLY A 238 -18.55 -14.18 -12.82
N LYS A 239 -18.47 -15.51 -13.00
CA LYS A 239 -19.26 -16.44 -12.20
C LYS A 239 -18.82 -16.38 -10.73
N ASP A 240 -19.79 -16.52 -9.84
CA ASP A 240 -19.51 -16.71 -8.42
C ASP A 240 -18.72 -18.01 -8.23
N ARG A 241 -17.51 -17.88 -7.69
CA ARG A 241 -16.56 -18.98 -7.46
C ARG A 241 -16.79 -19.71 -6.14
N ARG A 242 -17.80 -19.31 -5.36
CA ARG A 242 -18.20 -19.98 -4.11
C ARG A 242 -19.20 -21.13 -4.34
N LYS A 243 -19.60 -21.36 -5.59
CA LYS A 243 -20.54 -22.41 -6.02
C LYS A 243 -19.83 -23.48 -6.82
#